data_AF-A0A6L7CNI7-F1
#
_entry.id   AF-A0A6L7CNI7-F1
#
_cell.length_a   1.000
_cell.length_b   1.000
_cell.length_c   1.000
_cell.angle_alpha   90.00
_cell.angle_beta   90.00
_cell.angle_gamma   90.00
#
_symmetry.space_group_name_H-M   'P 1'
#
loop_
_entity.id
_entity.type
_entity.pdbx_description
1 polymer ?
#
loop_
_entity_poly.entity_id
_entity_poly.type
_entity_poly.pdbx_seq_one_letter_code
_entity_poly.pdbx_strand_id
1 'polypeptide(L)'
;EWSAPIQARRHSTRVHNPAVEKRLAAITAQDSQRANVYEVRAEAQRARFKLPAWPTTTIGSFPQTTEIRTLRLDFKKGNLDANNYRTGIAEHIRQAIVEQERLGLDVLVHGEAERNDMVEYFGEHLDGFVFTQNGWVQSYGSRCVKPPIVIGDVSRPAPITVEWAKYAQSLTDKPVKGMLTGPVTILCWSFPREDVS
;
A
#
# COMPACT_ATOMS: atom_id res chain seq x y z
N GLU A 1 40.33 6.29 -3.37
CA GLU A 1 39.57 5.06 -3.67
C GLU A 1 38.44 4.80 -2.68
N TRP A 2 38.70 4.73 -1.37
CA TRP A 2 37.68 4.45 -0.34
C TRP A 2 36.45 5.37 -0.30
N SER A 3 36.61 6.64 -0.65
CA SER A 3 35.49 7.61 -0.73
C SER A 3 34.77 7.63 -2.09
N ALA A 4 35.25 6.87 -3.08
CA ALA A 4 34.67 6.90 -4.44
C ALA A 4 33.17 6.53 -4.46
N PRO A 5 32.67 5.53 -3.71
CA PRO A 5 31.24 5.24 -3.66
C PRO A 5 30.41 6.40 -3.08
N ILE A 6 30.94 7.11 -2.07
CA ILE A 6 30.26 8.26 -1.46
C ILE A 6 30.16 9.40 -2.48
N GLN A 7 31.24 9.68 -3.23
CA GLN A 7 31.24 10.71 -4.27
C GLN A 7 30.33 10.33 -5.45
N ALA A 8 30.37 9.08 -5.90
CA ALA A 8 29.50 8.60 -6.97
C ALA A 8 28.02 8.73 -6.61
N ARG A 9 27.67 8.45 -5.34
CA ARG A 9 26.31 8.56 -4.84
C ARG A 9 25.76 10.00 -4.93
N ARG A 10 26.57 11.02 -4.66
CA ARG A 10 26.19 12.44 -4.72
C ARG A 10 25.73 12.93 -6.09
N HIS A 11 26.09 12.22 -7.15
CA HIS A 11 25.75 12.58 -8.53
C HIS A 11 24.89 11.50 -9.22
N SER A 12 24.42 10.52 -8.44
CA SER A 12 23.67 9.38 -8.98
C SER A 12 22.26 9.79 -9.38
N THR A 13 21.89 9.53 -10.64
CA THR A 13 20.52 9.69 -11.15
C THR A 13 19.54 8.68 -10.53
N ARG A 14 20.04 7.65 -9.83
CA ARG A 14 19.21 6.73 -9.02
C ARG A 14 18.82 7.34 -7.66
N VAL A 15 19.58 8.33 -7.20
CA VAL A 15 19.39 9.00 -5.91
C VAL A 15 18.60 10.28 -6.10
N HIS A 16 18.94 11.07 -7.12
CA HIS A 16 18.37 12.37 -7.41
C HIS A 16 17.39 12.31 -8.58
N ASN A 17 16.15 12.73 -8.35
CA ASN A 17 15.10 12.83 -9.35
C ASN A 17 14.63 14.28 -9.49
N PRO A 18 15.02 15.01 -10.55
CA PRO A 18 14.66 16.41 -10.74
C PRO A 18 13.14 16.68 -10.74
N ALA A 19 12.33 15.71 -11.15
CA ALA A 19 10.87 15.85 -11.13
C ALA A 19 10.32 15.78 -9.69
N VAL A 20 10.92 14.96 -8.82
CA VAL A 20 10.57 14.90 -7.40
C VAL A 20 11.00 16.19 -6.71
N GLU A 21 12.24 16.64 -6.92
CA GLU A 21 12.75 17.90 -6.36
C GLU A 21 11.87 19.10 -6.75
N LYS A 22 11.54 19.23 -8.04
CA LYS A 22 10.64 20.29 -8.54
C LYS A 22 9.25 20.22 -7.89
N ARG A 23 8.72 19.01 -7.66
CA ARG A 23 7.42 18.83 -7.03
C ARG A 23 7.46 19.18 -5.54
N LEU A 24 8.51 18.81 -4.83
CA LEU A 24 8.71 19.14 -3.41
C LEU A 24 8.82 20.66 -3.22
N ALA A 25 9.56 21.36 -4.09
CA ALA A 25 9.68 22.82 -4.05
C ALA A 25 8.36 23.57 -4.29
N ALA A 26 7.36 22.90 -4.88
CA ALA A 26 6.04 23.47 -5.13
C ALA A 26 5.02 23.20 -4.00
N ILE A 27 5.40 22.46 -2.94
CA ILE A 27 4.51 22.17 -1.82
C ILE A 27 4.20 23.47 -1.06
N THR A 28 2.93 23.68 -0.80
CA THR A 28 2.39 24.79 -0.02
C THR A 28 1.72 24.28 1.25
N ALA A 29 1.48 25.15 2.22
CA ALA A 29 0.72 24.80 3.43
C ALA A 29 -0.68 24.23 3.08
N GLN A 30 -1.29 24.70 1.99
CA GLN A 30 -2.61 24.27 1.53
C GLN A 30 -2.66 22.80 1.11
N ASP A 31 -1.55 22.20 0.64
CA ASP A 31 -1.50 20.80 0.22
C ASP A 31 -1.72 19.81 1.38
N SER A 32 -1.49 20.26 2.61
CA SER A 32 -1.78 19.51 3.84
C SER A 32 -3.21 19.69 4.36
N GLN A 33 -4.00 20.57 3.74
CA GLN A 33 -5.33 20.95 4.20
C GLN A 33 -6.42 20.36 3.30
N ARG A 34 -7.53 19.94 3.92
CA ARG A 34 -8.76 19.62 3.17
C ARG A 34 -9.43 20.90 2.71
N ALA A 35 -10.10 20.86 1.56
CA ALA A 35 -10.78 22.03 0.98
C ALA A 35 -11.88 22.66 1.86
N ASN A 36 -12.49 21.88 2.76
CA ASN A 36 -13.54 22.33 3.68
C ASN A 36 -13.30 21.75 5.07
N VAL A 37 -13.77 22.40 6.12
CA VAL A 37 -13.73 21.90 7.52
C VAL A 37 -14.59 20.64 7.71
N TYR A 38 -14.41 19.95 8.84
CA TYR A 38 -15.10 18.68 9.08
C TYR A 38 -16.63 18.79 9.01
N GLU A 39 -17.22 19.83 9.61
CA GLU A 39 -18.67 20.00 9.69
C GLU A 39 -19.33 20.00 8.30
N VAL A 40 -18.79 20.80 7.37
CA VAL A 40 -19.23 20.86 5.97
C VAL A 40 -19.05 19.51 5.25
N ARG A 41 -17.91 18.85 5.45
CA ARG A 41 -17.64 17.53 4.82
C ARG A 41 -18.57 16.46 5.37
N ALA A 42 -18.87 16.49 6.66
CA ALA A 42 -19.69 15.50 7.34
C ALA A 42 -21.13 15.54 6.84
N GLU A 43 -21.68 16.73 6.55
CA GLU A 43 -23.00 16.87 5.90
C GLU A 43 -23.04 16.22 4.52
N ALA A 44 -22.07 16.54 3.66
CA ALA A 44 -21.98 15.95 2.32
C ALA A 44 -21.78 14.42 2.36
N GLN A 45 -20.99 13.92 3.31
CA GLN A 45 -20.77 12.49 3.51
C GLN A 45 -22.04 11.79 4.00
N ARG A 46 -22.79 12.36 4.94
CA ARG A 46 -24.08 11.81 5.39
C ARG A 46 -25.09 11.75 4.26
N ALA A 47 -25.19 12.80 3.44
CA ALA A 47 -26.09 12.84 2.30
C ALA A 47 -25.73 11.79 1.23
N ARG A 48 -24.43 11.59 0.97
CA ARG A 48 -23.93 10.61 0.00
C ARG A 48 -24.10 9.17 0.46
N PHE A 49 -23.62 8.84 1.66
CA PHE A 49 -23.50 7.45 2.09
C PHE A 49 -24.73 6.93 2.83
N LYS A 50 -25.55 7.82 3.40
CA LYS A 50 -26.79 7.47 4.13
C LYS A 50 -26.59 6.33 5.13
N LEU A 51 -25.44 6.32 5.80
CA LEU A 51 -25.09 5.32 6.79
C LEU A 51 -26.06 5.38 8.00
N PRO A 52 -26.36 4.25 8.64
CA PRO A 52 -27.16 4.25 9.87
C PRO A 52 -26.42 4.96 11.00
N ALA A 53 -27.11 5.21 12.12
CA ALA A 53 -26.52 5.89 13.28
C ALA A 53 -25.29 5.15 13.85
N TRP A 54 -25.26 3.82 13.72
CA TRP A 54 -24.20 2.94 14.22
C TRP A 54 -23.62 2.12 13.07
N PRO A 55 -22.89 2.74 12.13
CA PRO A 55 -22.39 2.03 10.97
C PRO A 55 -21.31 1.02 11.35
N THR A 56 -21.41 -0.17 10.77
CA THR A 56 -20.55 -1.32 11.02
C THR A 56 -19.54 -1.51 9.89
N THR A 57 -18.32 -1.87 10.26
CA THR A 57 -17.22 -2.08 9.33
C THR A 57 -16.11 -2.91 10.00
N THR A 58 -15.18 -3.43 9.20
CA THR A 58 -13.93 -4.04 9.68
C THR A 58 -12.73 -3.16 9.30
N ILE A 59 -11.51 -3.54 9.73
CA ILE A 59 -10.33 -2.69 9.62
C ILE A 59 -9.62 -2.82 8.25
N GLY A 60 -9.52 -4.02 7.68
CA GLY A 60 -8.79 -4.24 6.42
C GLY A 60 -8.64 -5.72 6.06
N SER A 61 -7.56 -6.35 6.53
CA SER A 61 -7.21 -7.73 6.20
C SER A 61 -8.22 -8.77 6.71
N PHE A 62 -8.44 -9.81 5.91
CA PHE A 62 -9.10 -11.05 6.32
C PHE A 62 -8.10 -12.22 6.44
N PRO A 63 -8.52 -13.37 7.01
CA PRO A 63 -7.63 -14.51 7.24
C PRO A 63 -6.83 -14.91 5.99
N GLN A 64 -5.52 -15.02 6.18
CA GLN A 64 -4.56 -15.39 5.13
C GLN A 64 -4.48 -16.92 5.03
N THR A 65 -5.34 -17.51 4.21
CA THR A 65 -5.46 -18.98 4.08
C THR A 65 -4.25 -19.60 3.38
N THR A 66 -4.12 -20.92 3.48
CA THR A 66 -3.06 -21.67 2.78
C THR A 66 -3.13 -21.45 1.27
N GLU A 67 -4.34 -21.39 0.71
CA GLU A 67 -4.59 -21.16 -0.72
C GLU A 67 -4.06 -19.79 -1.17
N ILE A 68 -4.38 -18.72 -0.42
CA ILE A 68 -3.86 -17.36 -0.70
C ILE A 68 -2.32 -17.35 -0.66
N ARG A 69 -1.74 -17.99 0.37
CA ARG A 69 -0.28 -18.02 0.55
C ARG A 69 0.41 -18.78 -0.58
N THR A 70 -0.14 -19.93 -0.99
CA THR A 70 0.35 -20.72 -2.12
C THR A 70 0.25 -19.94 -3.43
N LEU A 71 -0.90 -19.29 -3.68
CA LEU A 71 -1.12 -18.51 -4.90
C LEU A 71 -0.12 -17.37 -5.06
N ARG A 72 0.18 -16.64 -3.97
CA ARG A 72 1.24 -15.62 -3.96
C ARG A 72 2.63 -16.21 -4.15
N LEU A 73 2.93 -17.34 -3.50
CA LEU A 73 4.23 -17.99 -3.60
C LEU A 73 4.52 -18.47 -5.03
N ASP A 74 3.54 -19.12 -5.66
CA ASP A 74 3.69 -19.65 -7.01
C ASP A 74 3.82 -18.55 -8.06
N PHE A 75 3.08 -17.45 -7.90
CA PHE A 75 3.28 -16.27 -8.74
C PHE A 75 4.69 -15.68 -8.56
N LYS A 76 5.15 -15.53 -7.32
CA LYS A 76 6.50 -15.02 -7.02
C LYS A 76 7.63 -15.92 -7.57
N LYS A 77 7.40 -17.23 -7.64
CA LYS A 77 8.34 -18.21 -8.22
C LYS A 77 8.25 -18.33 -9.74
N GLY A 78 7.25 -17.70 -10.39
CA GLY A 78 7.00 -17.84 -11.81
C GLY A 78 6.33 -19.16 -12.21
N ASN A 79 5.79 -19.91 -11.23
CA ASN A 79 5.02 -21.15 -11.47
C ASN A 79 3.58 -20.87 -11.93
N LEU A 80 3.10 -19.65 -11.69
CA LEU A 80 1.77 -19.18 -12.03
C LEU A 80 1.89 -17.91 -12.85
N ASP A 81 1.17 -17.82 -13.96
CA ASP A 81 1.12 -16.59 -14.75
C ASP A 81 0.26 -15.50 -14.08
N ALA A 82 0.40 -14.27 -14.57
CA ALA A 82 -0.29 -13.11 -14.02
C ALA A 82 -1.82 -13.18 -14.13
N ASN A 83 -2.37 -13.82 -15.17
CA ASN A 83 -3.82 -13.89 -15.36
C ASN A 83 -4.45 -14.89 -14.37
N ASN A 84 -3.80 -16.04 -14.17
CA ASN A 84 -4.23 -17.04 -13.22
C ASN A 84 -4.07 -16.53 -11.77
N TYR A 85 -2.96 -15.84 -11.46
CA TYR A 85 -2.79 -15.15 -10.18
C TYR A 85 -3.92 -14.13 -9.95
N ARG A 86 -4.17 -13.28 -10.94
CA ARG A 86 -5.20 -12.25 -10.87
C ARG A 86 -6.58 -12.83 -10.61
N THR A 87 -6.92 -13.90 -11.32
CA THR A 87 -8.22 -14.60 -11.18
C THR A 87 -8.39 -15.20 -9.79
N GLY A 88 -7.35 -15.85 -9.24
CA GLY A 88 -7.42 -16.43 -7.90
C GLY A 88 -7.55 -15.38 -6.79
N ILE A 89 -6.80 -14.27 -6.87
CA ILE A 89 -6.97 -13.16 -5.91
C ILE A 89 -8.36 -12.52 -6.02
N ALA A 90 -8.85 -12.32 -7.25
CA ALA A 90 -10.19 -11.79 -7.49
C ALA A 90 -11.26 -12.67 -6.83
N GLU A 91 -11.14 -14.00 -6.91
CA GLU A 91 -12.08 -14.92 -6.28
C GLU A 91 -12.09 -14.79 -4.74
N HIS A 92 -10.93 -14.63 -4.11
CA HIS A 92 -10.85 -14.38 -2.67
C HIS A 92 -11.45 -13.02 -2.26
N ILE A 93 -11.25 -11.98 -3.08
CA ILE A 93 -11.89 -10.68 -2.87
C ILE A 93 -13.41 -10.81 -3.00
N ARG A 94 -13.89 -11.54 -4.01
CA ARG A 94 -15.32 -11.79 -4.22
C ARG A 94 -15.95 -12.49 -3.03
N GLN A 95 -15.29 -13.53 -2.53
CA GLN A 95 -15.73 -14.23 -1.32
C GLN A 95 -15.79 -13.28 -0.12
N ALA A 96 -14.76 -12.47 0.11
CA ALA A 96 -14.75 -11.49 1.20
C ALA A 96 -15.92 -10.51 1.11
N ILE A 97 -16.24 -9.98 -0.07
CA ILE A 97 -17.38 -9.07 -0.27
C ILE A 97 -18.71 -9.77 0.03
N VAL A 98 -18.94 -10.96 -0.54
CA VAL A 98 -20.18 -11.72 -0.33
C VAL A 98 -20.43 -12.03 1.14
N GLU A 99 -19.41 -12.45 1.89
CA GLU A 99 -19.56 -12.76 3.31
C GLU A 99 -19.88 -11.51 4.15
N GLN A 100 -19.24 -10.37 3.86
CA GLN A 100 -19.54 -9.12 4.54
C GLN A 100 -20.95 -8.60 4.24
N GLU A 101 -21.43 -8.76 3.00
CA GLU A 101 -22.81 -8.44 2.65
C GLU A 101 -23.81 -9.31 3.41
N ARG A 102 -23.54 -10.62 3.49
CA ARG A 102 -24.34 -11.57 4.26
C ARG A 102 -24.38 -11.24 5.75
N LEU A 103 -23.26 -10.75 6.30
CA LEU A 103 -23.17 -10.27 7.69
C LEU A 103 -23.86 -8.92 7.92
N GLY A 104 -24.31 -8.25 6.85
CA GLY A 104 -25.02 -6.99 6.94
C GLY A 104 -24.13 -5.78 7.23
N LEU A 105 -22.81 -5.85 7.00
CA LEU A 105 -21.90 -4.71 7.26
C LEU A 105 -22.21 -3.49 6.39
N ASP A 106 -22.00 -2.28 6.90
CA ASP A 106 -22.34 -1.04 6.18
C ASP A 106 -21.23 -0.54 5.25
N VAL A 107 -19.96 -0.72 5.65
CA VAL A 107 -18.78 -0.33 4.87
C VAL A 107 -17.81 -1.51 4.79
N LEU A 108 -17.49 -1.96 3.58
CA LEU A 108 -16.74 -3.19 3.32
C LEU A 108 -15.26 -2.93 3.09
N VAL A 109 -14.47 -4.00 3.20
CA VAL A 109 -13.06 -4.08 2.82
C VAL A 109 -12.87 -5.21 1.82
N HIS A 110 -11.82 -5.17 0.99
CA HIS A 110 -11.54 -6.26 0.04
C HIS A 110 -10.72 -7.42 0.63
N GLY A 111 -10.27 -7.30 1.89
CA GLY A 111 -9.58 -8.36 2.62
C GLY A 111 -8.07 -8.48 2.39
N GLU A 112 -7.49 -7.68 1.48
CA GLU A 112 -6.03 -7.57 1.25
C GLU A 112 -5.34 -8.90 0.91
N ALA A 113 -6.02 -9.79 0.16
CA ALA A 113 -5.47 -11.10 -0.25
C ALA A 113 -4.22 -10.98 -1.13
N GLU A 114 -4.09 -9.88 -1.89
CA GLU A 114 -2.93 -9.60 -2.73
C GLU A 114 -1.67 -9.24 -1.92
N ARG A 115 -1.82 -8.83 -0.65
CA ARG A 115 -0.73 -8.24 0.15
C ARG A 115 -0.19 -9.21 1.18
N ASN A 116 1.12 -9.34 1.21
CA ASN A 116 1.81 -10.12 2.23
C ASN A 116 2.30 -9.26 3.40
N ASP A 117 2.76 -8.05 3.12
CA ASP A 117 3.27 -7.08 4.10
C ASP A 117 2.86 -5.66 3.69
N MET A 118 2.52 -4.84 4.67
CA MET A 118 1.95 -3.51 4.44
C MET A 118 2.97 -2.45 4.01
N VAL A 119 4.27 -2.72 4.06
CA VAL A 119 5.33 -1.81 3.61
C VAL A 119 6.03 -2.37 2.37
N GLU A 120 6.37 -3.67 2.35
CA GLU A 120 6.98 -4.33 1.18
C GLU A 120 6.10 -4.16 -0.06
N TYR A 121 4.78 -4.38 0.08
CA TYR A 121 3.84 -4.27 -1.04
C TYR A 121 3.84 -2.88 -1.71
N PHE A 122 3.94 -1.81 -0.92
CA PHE A 122 4.03 -0.45 -1.48
C PHE A 122 5.41 -0.17 -2.05
N GLY A 123 6.47 -0.53 -1.34
CA GLY A 123 7.83 -0.28 -1.79
C GLY A 123 8.14 -0.97 -3.13
N GLU A 124 7.58 -2.16 -3.38
CA GLU A 124 7.77 -2.89 -4.65
C GLU A 124 7.20 -2.13 -5.87
N HIS A 125 6.29 -1.19 -5.63
CA HIS A 125 5.65 -0.38 -6.67
C HIS A 125 6.07 1.10 -6.63
N LEU A 126 7.07 1.45 -5.82
CA LEU A 126 7.63 2.79 -5.70
C LEU A 126 9.06 2.82 -6.23
N ASP A 127 9.39 3.84 -7.01
CA ASP A 127 10.77 4.14 -7.35
C ASP A 127 11.52 4.61 -6.09
N GLY A 128 12.84 4.48 -6.10
CA GLY A 128 13.68 4.89 -4.96
C GLY A 128 13.80 3.83 -3.86
N PHE A 129 13.20 2.65 -4.03
CA PHE A 129 13.34 1.50 -3.13
C PHE A 129 14.20 0.39 -3.72
N VAL A 130 14.87 -0.37 -2.84
CA VAL A 130 15.45 -1.67 -3.16
C VAL A 130 15.15 -2.68 -2.06
N PHE A 131 15.27 -3.96 -2.41
CA PHE A 131 14.94 -5.08 -1.53
C PHE A 131 16.11 -6.04 -1.41
N THR A 132 16.31 -6.57 -0.22
CA THR A 132 17.31 -7.60 0.04
C THR A 132 16.69 -9.00 -0.05
N GLN A 133 17.52 -10.00 -0.34
CA GLN A 133 17.12 -11.40 -0.20
C GLN A 133 17.25 -11.89 1.26
N ASN A 134 18.32 -11.45 1.94
CA ASN A 134 18.70 -11.95 3.28
C ASN A 134 18.98 -10.85 4.32
N GLY A 135 18.54 -9.61 4.10
CA GLY A 135 18.72 -8.50 5.05
C GLY A 135 17.76 -8.57 6.23
N TRP A 136 17.82 -9.66 7.00
CA TRP A 136 16.96 -9.90 8.15
C TRP A 136 17.46 -9.16 9.39
N VAL A 137 16.52 -8.58 10.14
CA VAL A 137 16.76 -7.94 11.43
C VAL A 137 15.81 -8.54 12.46
N GLN A 138 16.32 -8.92 13.62
CA GLN A 138 15.48 -9.38 14.72
C GLN A 138 14.52 -8.26 15.16
N SER A 139 13.23 -8.58 15.23
CA SER A 139 12.20 -7.63 15.69
C SER A 139 11.69 -7.99 17.07
N TYR A 140 11.27 -9.24 17.28
CA TYR A 140 10.67 -9.67 18.55
C TYR A 140 10.87 -11.17 18.78
N GLY A 141 11.65 -11.55 19.79
CA GLY A 141 11.99 -12.96 20.04
C GLY A 141 12.67 -13.57 18.81
N SER A 142 12.14 -14.68 18.28
CA SER A 142 12.64 -15.31 17.04
C SER A 142 12.02 -14.72 15.76
N ARG A 143 11.13 -13.72 15.85
CA ARG A 143 10.55 -13.06 14.68
C ARG A 143 11.53 -12.03 14.12
N CYS A 144 11.90 -12.21 12.86
CA CYS A 144 12.69 -11.26 12.09
C CYS A 144 11.80 -10.50 11.10
N VAL A 145 12.24 -9.30 10.73
CA VAL A 145 11.71 -8.48 9.65
C VAL A 145 12.78 -8.29 8.59
N LYS A 146 12.37 -7.96 7.37
CA LYS A 146 13.26 -7.69 6.24
C LYS A 146 12.90 -6.33 5.64
N PRO A 147 13.35 -5.22 6.27
CA PRO A 147 12.95 -3.87 5.87
C PRO A 147 13.38 -3.56 4.43
N PRO A 148 12.54 -2.87 3.64
CA PRO A 148 12.97 -2.25 2.39
C PRO A 148 14.04 -1.18 2.66
N ILE A 149 14.82 -0.82 1.65
CA ILE A 149 15.83 0.23 1.76
C ILE A 149 15.47 1.37 0.82
N VAL A 150 15.34 2.58 1.36
CA VAL A 150 15.19 3.80 0.56
C VAL A 150 16.58 4.20 0.06
N ILE A 151 16.78 4.22 -1.25
CA ILE A 151 18.07 4.54 -1.87
C ILE A 151 18.07 5.87 -2.62
N GLY A 152 16.90 6.42 -2.94
CA GLY A 152 16.78 7.65 -3.72
C GLY A 152 15.45 8.36 -3.51
N ASP A 153 15.22 9.36 -4.34
CA ASP A 153 13.98 10.12 -4.36
C ASP A 153 12.81 9.22 -4.76
N VAL A 154 11.73 9.27 -3.97
CA VAL A 154 10.61 8.33 -4.09
C VAL A 154 9.53 8.89 -5.00
N SER A 155 9.16 8.13 -6.02
CA SER A 155 8.02 8.42 -6.90
C SER A 155 7.13 7.20 -7.12
N ARG A 156 5.88 7.46 -7.52
CA ARG A 156 4.89 6.43 -7.83
C ARG A 156 4.61 6.40 -9.34
N PRO A 157 5.23 5.49 -10.11
CA PRO A 157 5.12 5.48 -11.57
C PRO A 157 3.74 5.00 -12.07
N ALA A 158 3.07 4.11 -11.32
CA ALA A 158 1.79 3.52 -11.70
C ALA A 158 0.82 3.42 -10.50
N PRO A 159 -0.50 3.25 -10.75
CA PRO A 159 -1.44 2.90 -9.68
C PRO A 159 -1.06 1.58 -9.01
N ILE A 160 -1.09 1.54 -7.66
CA ILE A 160 -0.70 0.36 -6.87
C ILE A 160 -1.94 -0.48 -6.54
N THR A 161 -2.90 0.10 -5.83
CA THR A 161 -4.02 -0.63 -5.21
C THR A 161 -5.36 -0.46 -5.95
N VAL A 162 -5.36 0.35 -7.02
CA VAL A 162 -6.59 0.83 -7.68
C VAL A 162 -7.34 -0.32 -8.36
N GLU A 163 -6.63 -1.28 -8.93
CA GLU A 163 -7.25 -2.42 -9.60
C GLU A 163 -8.15 -3.22 -8.64
N TRP A 164 -7.60 -3.64 -7.52
CA TRP A 164 -8.32 -4.44 -6.51
C TRP A 164 -9.45 -3.66 -5.86
N ALA A 165 -9.23 -2.38 -5.55
CA ALA A 165 -10.27 -1.52 -5.00
C ALA A 165 -11.44 -1.33 -5.99
N LYS A 166 -11.15 -1.15 -7.29
CA LYS A 166 -12.18 -1.04 -8.33
C LYS A 166 -12.93 -2.35 -8.50
N TYR A 167 -12.23 -3.48 -8.54
CA TYR A 167 -12.86 -4.78 -8.66
C TYR A 167 -13.77 -5.06 -7.45
N ALA A 168 -13.28 -4.88 -6.23
CA ALA A 168 -14.07 -5.06 -5.01
C ALA A 168 -15.32 -4.17 -4.98
N GLN A 169 -15.18 -2.88 -5.32
CA GLN A 169 -16.32 -1.96 -5.40
C GLN A 169 -17.32 -2.33 -6.51
N SER A 170 -16.89 -2.99 -7.59
CA SER A 170 -17.79 -3.44 -8.66
C SER A 170 -18.71 -4.60 -8.27
N LEU A 171 -18.45 -5.24 -7.14
CA LEU A 171 -19.18 -6.41 -6.65
C LEU A 171 -20.31 -6.07 -5.67
N THR A 172 -20.44 -4.81 -5.26
CA THR A 172 -21.43 -4.38 -4.26
C THR A 172 -21.80 -2.91 -4.44
N ASP A 173 -23.04 -2.56 -4.09
CA ASP A 173 -23.50 -1.17 -4.03
C ASP A 173 -23.06 -0.46 -2.73
N LYS A 174 -22.61 -1.22 -1.73
CA LYS A 174 -22.11 -0.66 -0.48
C LYS A 174 -20.71 -0.06 -0.66
N PRO A 175 -20.34 0.99 0.11
CA PRO A 175 -19.02 1.59 -0.01
C PRO A 175 -17.91 0.62 0.41
N VAL A 176 -16.88 0.48 -0.43
CA VAL A 176 -15.68 -0.30 -0.15
C VAL A 176 -14.50 0.61 0.19
N LYS A 177 -13.77 0.30 1.26
CA LYS A 177 -12.58 1.06 1.68
C LYS A 177 -11.41 0.82 0.72
N GLY A 178 -10.79 1.91 0.28
CA GLY A 178 -9.43 1.87 -0.25
C GLY A 178 -8.41 1.77 0.89
N MET A 179 -7.51 0.80 0.82
CA MET A 179 -6.51 0.54 1.87
C MET A 179 -5.11 1.00 1.46
N LEU A 180 -4.50 1.89 2.25
CA LEU A 180 -3.16 2.45 2.01
C LEU A 180 -2.36 2.50 3.31
N THR A 181 -1.06 2.24 3.22
CA THR A 181 -0.11 2.51 4.31
C THR A 181 0.36 3.97 4.23
N GLY A 182 0.38 4.66 5.36
CA GLY A 182 0.78 6.06 5.44
C GLY A 182 2.28 6.27 5.18
N PRO A 183 2.69 7.47 4.72
CA PRO A 183 4.08 7.75 4.35
C PRO A 183 5.06 7.62 5.52
N VAL A 184 4.64 7.99 6.74
CA VAL A 184 5.48 7.88 7.94
C VAL A 184 5.77 6.42 8.28
N THR A 185 4.78 5.53 8.18
CA THR A 185 4.98 4.10 8.42
C THR A 185 5.91 3.49 7.37
N ILE A 186 5.70 3.83 6.08
CA ILE A 186 6.59 3.37 5.01
C ILE A 186 8.04 3.78 5.30
N LEU A 187 8.26 5.03 5.73
CA LEU A 187 9.59 5.51 6.09
C LEU A 187 10.17 4.79 7.32
N CYS A 188 9.44 4.76 8.43
CA CYS A 188 9.95 4.25 9.72
C CYS A 188 10.15 2.73 9.74
N TRP A 189 9.49 1.98 8.86
CA TRP A 189 9.65 0.53 8.73
C TRP A 189 10.53 0.14 7.54
N SER A 190 11.21 1.10 6.94
CA SER A 190 12.28 0.91 5.97
C SER A 190 13.61 1.37 6.57
N PHE A 191 14.73 1.01 5.95
CA PHE A 191 16.00 1.69 6.20
C PHE A 191 15.99 3.03 5.45
N PRO A 192 16.01 4.17 6.17
CA PRO A 192 15.94 5.48 5.54
C PRO A 192 17.28 5.89 4.92
N ARG A 193 17.21 6.94 4.10
CA ARG A 193 18.37 7.67 3.60
C ARG A 193 18.96 8.55 4.71
N GLU A 194 20.28 8.57 4.84
CA GLU A 194 21.01 9.42 5.79
C GLU A 194 21.66 10.66 5.13
N ASP A 195 21.48 10.84 3.82
CA ASP A 195 22.08 11.92 3.03
C ASP A 195 21.18 13.14 2.83
N VAL A 196 19.96 13.09 3.37
CA VAL A 196 18.95 14.15 3.24
C VAL A 196 18.67 14.76 4.61
N SER A 197 18.55 16.09 4.65
CA SER A 197 18.29 16.89 5.85
C SER A 197 17.04 17.74 5.68
#